data_AF-A0A4Q7G583-F1
#
_entry.id   AF-A0A4Q7G583-F1
#
_cell.length_a   1.000
_cell.length_b   1.000
_cell.length_c   1.000
_cell.angle_alpha   90.00
_cell.angle_beta   90.00
_cell.angle_gamma   90.00
#
_symmetry.space_group_name_H-M   'P 1'
#
loop_
_entity.id
_entity.type
_entity.pdbx_description
1 polymer ?
#
loop_
_entity_poly.entity_id
_entity_poly.type
_entity_poly.pdbx_seq_one_letter_code
_entity_poly.pdbx_strand_id
1 'polypeptide(L)'
;MPRRKYTWEKLSDEQLLEQRLSSLKVSVEDTWLEDCLRTLYEELQARGIRLRPHAWISSEWFSPANVPGIAIPFYLAHPRLMKIEKKMMLDVEGGTWSECMAILRHEAGHAVQHAYQLQRRRRWQQLFGPSSKHYPLYYRPNPASRRYVQHLRLWYAQSHPDEDFAETFAVWLRPRSNWRTRYAGWPALKKLEYVDELMGEIAGKRPPVTTRERTDPLHKLSQTLGEHYQKKQAFYAFKPPKTYDRDLSRLFSADPRHRRQQPASVFIRRHRAQIRQLVARWTGENQLTLDAVLDDMISRCRELDLRAPGSERKLVLDFTVLLTAKTMHALFGPSRRKWIAL
;
A
#
# COMPACT_ATOMS: atom_id res chain seq x y z
N MET A 1 17.07 -15.79 19.91
CA MET A 1 18.14 -16.37 19.08
C MET A 1 19.05 -15.25 18.59
N PRO A 2 20.37 -15.47 18.43
CA PRO A 2 21.27 -14.44 17.93
C PRO A 2 20.89 -14.07 16.49
N ARG A 3 20.67 -12.78 16.23
CA ARG A 3 20.37 -12.27 14.87
C ARG A 3 21.47 -12.70 13.90
N ARG A 4 21.06 -13.22 12.75
CA ARG A 4 21.94 -13.44 11.60
C ARG A 4 22.63 -12.12 11.27
N LYS A 5 23.96 -12.06 11.40
CA LYS A 5 24.75 -10.86 11.11
C LYS A 5 25.08 -10.83 9.63
N TYR A 6 24.64 -9.79 8.94
CA TYR A 6 24.99 -9.54 7.55
C TYR A 6 26.12 -8.52 7.46
N THR A 7 27.08 -8.75 6.55
CA THR A 7 28.21 -7.83 6.33
C THR A 7 27.74 -6.46 5.86
N TRP A 8 26.65 -6.42 5.08
CA TRP A 8 26.06 -5.19 4.56
C TRP A 8 25.39 -4.32 5.63
N GLU A 9 25.18 -4.81 6.86
CA GLU A 9 24.58 -4.01 7.95
C GLU A 9 25.42 -2.77 8.31
N LYS A 10 26.73 -2.88 8.16
CA LYS A 10 27.70 -1.83 8.50
C LYS A 10 28.00 -0.87 7.35
N LEU A 11 27.50 -1.16 6.15
CA LEU A 11 27.70 -0.30 4.99
C LEU A 11 26.97 1.04 5.17
N SER A 12 27.55 2.10 4.60
CA SER A 12 26.84 3.37 4.42
C SER A 12 25.60 3.17 3.54
N ASP A 13 24.70 4.15 3.51
CA ASP A 13 23.53 4.07 2.62
C ASP A 13 23.96 3.95 1.15
N GLU A 14 24.96 4.72 0.75
CA GLU A 14 25.49 4.76 -0.61
C GLU A 14 26.08 3.40 -1.00
N GLN A 15 26.91 2.81 -0.14
CA GLN A 15 27.50 1.49 -0.36
C GLN A 15 26.44 0.36 -0.36
N LEU A 16 25.39 0.49 0.45
CA LEU A 16 24.30 -0.47 0.49
C LEU A 16 23.44 -0.41 -0.78
N LEU A 17 23.23 0.79 -1.33
CA LEU A 17 22.49 0.98 -2.58
C LEU A 17 23.22 0.34 -3.79
N GLU A 18 24.55 0.24 -3.74
CA GLU A 18 25.35 -0.45 -4.77
C GLU A 18 25.26 -1.99 -4.69
N GLN A 19 24.74 -2.55 -3.60
CA GLN A 19 24.61 -4.00 -3.45
C GLN A 19 23.50 -4.54 -4.37
N ARG A 20 23.72 -5.74 -4.93
CA ARG A 20 22.68 -6.48 -5.66
C ARG A 20 21.62 -7.00 -4.69
N LEU A 21 20.35 -6.98 -5.08
CA LEU A 21 19.27 -7.55 -4.28
C LEU A 21 19.54 -9.02 -3.89
N SER A 22 20.00 -9.84 -4.85
CA SER A 22 20.41 -11.23 -4.63
C SER A 22 21.55 -11.42 -3.62
N SER A 23 22.39 -10.40 -3.40
CA SER A 23 23.51 -10.47 -2.46
C SER A 23 23.09 -10.25 -1.00
N LEU A 24 21.90 -9.70 -0.75
CA LEU A 24 21.40 -9.46 0.61
C LEU A 24 21.24 -10.76 1.41
N LYS A 25 20.86 -11.85 0.73
CA LYS A 25 20.67 -13.19 1.31
C LYS A 25 19.79 -13.21 2.57
N VAL A 26 18.85 -12.27 2.66
CA VAL A 26 17.86 -12.24 3.73
C VAL A 26 16.80 -13.33 3.54
N SER A 27 16.21 -13.75 4.65
CA SER A 27 15.27 -14.86 4.72
C SER A 27 14.11 -14.52 5.64
N VAL A 28 13.06 -15.34 5.63
CA VAL A 28 11.88 -15.16 6.50
C VAL A 28 12.20 -15.67 7.90
N GLU A 29 12.92 -16.79 7.96
CA GLU A 29 13.31 -17.50 9.17
C GLU A 29 14.12 -16.59 10.11
N ASP A 30 13.88 -16.74 11.42
CA ASP A 30 14.50 -15.94 12.48
C ASP A 30 14.16 -14.45 12.43
N THR A 31 13.06 -14.08 11.77
CA THR A 31 12.54 -12.71 11.70
C THR A 31 11.10 -12.63 12.22
N TRP A 32 10.63 -11.41 12.49
CA TRP A 32 9.24 -11.15 12.88
C TRP A 32 8.21 -11.52 11.79
N LEU A 33 8.65 -11.71 10.54
CA LEU A 33 7.81 -12.21 9.45
C LEU A 33 7.40 -13.67 9.68
N GLU A 34 8.27 -14.46 10.30
CA GLU A 34 7.97 -15.85 10.66
C GLU A 34 6.79 -15.92 11.64
N ASP A 35 6.77 -15.02 12.63
CA ASP A 35 5.66 -14.90 13.57
C ASP A 35 4.36 -14.47 12.86
N CYS A 36 4.44 -13.53 11.91
CA CYS A 36 3.29 -13.10 11.11
C CYS A 36 2.72 -14.26 10.29
N LEU A 37 3.59 -15.02 9.60
CA LEU A 37 3.18 -16.18 8.81
C LEU A 37 2.60 -17.29 9.68
N ARG A 38 3.21 -17.55 10.86
CA ARG A 38 2.65 -18.50 11.82
C ARG A 38 1.23 -18.10 12.23
N THR A 39 1.02 -16.82 12.54
CA THR A 39 -0.31 -16.27 12.86
C THR A 39 -1.29 -16.46 11.69
N LEU A 40 -0.87 -16.15 10.46
CA LEU A 40 -1.70 -16.38 9.27
C LEU A 40 -2.09 -17.86 9.13
N TYR A 41 -1.13 -18.78 9.31
CA TYR A 41 -1.40 -20.22 9.20
C TYR A 41 -2.33 -20.73 10.30
N GLU A 42 -2.22 -20.20 11.52
CA GLU A 42 -3.14 -20.48 12.61
C GLU A 42 -4.56 -19.99 12.27
N GLU A 43 -4.70 -18.79 11.69
CA GLU A 43 -6.00 -18.25 11.25
C GLU A 43 -6.63 -19.12 10.14
N LEU A 44 -5.85 -19.52 9.14
CA LEU A 44 -6.30 -20.43 8.07
C LEU A 44 -6.72 -21.79 8.63
N GLN A 45 -5.91 -22.36 9.52
CA GLN A 45 -6.17 -23.64 10.16
C GLN A 45 -7.44 -23.60 11.03
N ALA A 46 -7.64 -22.52 11.79
CA ALA A 46 -8.85 -22.32 12.59
C ALA A 46 -10.13 -22.27 11.74
N ARG A 47 -10.00 -21.92 10.46
CA ARG A 47 -11.08 -21.95 9.46
C ARG A 47 -11.16 -23.26 8.66
N GLY A 48 -10.35 -24.26 9.01
CA GLY A 48 -10.32 -25.55 8.31
C GLY A 48 -9.69 -25.51 6.92
N ILE A 49 -9.05 -24.39 6.55
CA ILE A 49 -8.37 -24.25 5.25
C ILE A 49 -7.04 -24.98 5.32
N ARG A 50 -6.88 -26.02 4.49
CA ARG A 50 -5.67 -26.86 4.49
C ARG A 50 -4.47 -26.23 3.79
N LEU A 51 -4.72 -25.28 2.89
CA LEU A 51 -3.64 -24.58 2.22
C LEU A 51 -2.80 -23.82 3.25
N ARG A 52 -1.49 -24.05 3.20
CA ARG A 52 -0.49 -23.21 3.85
C ARG A 52 0.32 -22.56 2.74
N PRO A 53 0.00 -21.31 2.34
CA PRO A 53 0.71 -20.65 1.26
C PRO A 53 2.20 -20.64 1.55
N HIS A 54 3.05 -21.09 0.61
CA HIS A 54 4.48 -20.95 0.83
C HIS A 54 4.89 -19.49 0.65
N ALA A 55 5.78 -19.01 1.53
CA ALA A 55 6.31 -17.66 1.46
C ALA A 55 7.75 -17.65 0.96
N TRP A 56 8.16 -16.59 0.26
CA TRP A 56 9.56 -16.35 -0.10
C TRP A 56 9.86 -14.85 -0.15
N ILE A 57 11.14 -14.50 -0.01
CA ILE A 57 11.57 -13.11 -0.15
C ILE A 57 11.68 -12.73 -1.63
N SER A 58 11.13 -11.58 -2.01
CA SER A 58 11.17 -10.96 -3.33
C SER A 58 11.38 -9.43 -3.20
N SER A 59 11.12 -8.69 -4.29
CA SER A 59 11.23 -7.23 -4.34
C SER A 59 10.01 -6.51 -3.75
N GLU A 60 8.81 -7.05 -3.93
CA GLU A 60 7.53 -6.46 -3.48
C GLU A 60 6.57 -7.55 -2.99
N TRP A 61 5.41 -7.15 -2.45
CA TRP A 61 4.29 -8.04 -2.14
C TRP A 61 3.57 -8.48 -3.42
N PHE A 62 3.31 -9.78 -3.57
CA PHE A 62 2.39 -10.31 -4.58
C PHE A 62 2.13 -11.81 -4.38
N SER A 63 1.04 -12.30 -4.93
CA SER A 63 0.75 -13.72 -5.12
C SER A 63 0.65 -14.02 -6.62
N PRO A 64 1.57 -14.81 -7.21
CA PRO A 64 1.55 -15.06 -8.65
C PRO A 64 0.36 -15.90 -9.08
N ALA A 65 -0.15 -15.63 -10.28
CA ALA A 65 -1.23 -16.42 -10.86
C ALA A 65 -0.86 -17.92 -10.91
N ASN A 66 -1.77 -18.78 -10.44
CA ASN A 66 -1.60 -20.24 -10.37
C ASN A 66 -0.49 -20.73 -9.42
N VAL A 67 0.10 -19.86 -8.60
CA VAL A 67 1.06 -20.24 -7.56
C VAL A 67 0.43 -20.00 -6.20
N PRO A 68 0.21 -21.04 -5.37
CA PRO A 68 -0.44 -20.91 -4.08
C PRO A 68 0.57 -20.44 -3.01
N GLY A 69 1.14 -19.26 -3.20
CA GLY A 69 2.18 -18.70 -2.33
C GLY A 69 2.26 -17.18 -2.37
N ILE A 70 3.10 -16.64 -1.49
CA ILE A 70 3.18 -15.21 -1.17
C ILE A 70 4.63 -14.74 -1.28
N ALA A 71 4.88 -13.77 -2.15
CA ALA A 71 6.14 -13.05 -2.21
C ALA A 71 6.13 -11.93 -1.14
N ILE A 72 7.21 -11.85 -0.36
CA ILE A 72 7.37 -10.87 0.72
C ILE A 72 8.55 -9.95 0.36
N PRO A 73 8.41 -8.61 0.45
CA PRO A 73 9.49 -7.71 0.12
C PRO A 73 10.70 -7.86 1.07
N PHE A 74 11.89 -7.84 0.48
CA PHE A 74 13.17 -7.98 1.19
C PHE A 74 13.37 -6.96 2.31
N TYR A 75 12.81 -5.75 2.16
CA TYR A 75 13.05 -4.68 3.13
C TYR A 75 12.44 -4.97 4.50
N LEU A 76 11.42 -5.83 4.60
CA LEU A 76 10.81 -6.22 5.87
C LEU A 76 11.64 -7.24 6.66
N ALA A 77 12.56 -7.94 6.01
CA ALA A 77 13.34 -9.00 6.64
C ALA A 77 14.43 -8.47 7.59
N HIS A 78 14.75 -7.17 7.55
CA HIS A 78 15.78 -6.61 8.44
C HIS A 78 15.60 -5.11 8.74
N PRO A 79 15.79 -4.65 10.00
CA PRO A 79 15.61 -3.23 10.36
C PRO A 79 16.46 -2.23 9.57
N ARG A 80 17.68 -2.62 9.16
CA ARG A 80 18.54 -1.77 8.32
C ARG A 80 17.94 -1.55 6.93
N LEU A 81 17.26 -2.55 6.39
CA LEU A 81 16.58 -2.46 5.10
C LEU A 81 15.24 -1.70 5.23
N MET A 82 14.51 -1.86 6.33
CA MET A 82 13.36 -0.99 6.61
C MET A 82 13.77 0.50 6.70
N LYS A 83 14.95 0.79 7.24
CA LYS A 83 15.49 2.17 7.27
C LYS A 83 15.80 2.69 5.86
N ILE A 84 16.38 1.88 4.98
CA ILE A 84 16.66 2.31 3.60
C ILE A 84 15.35 2.48 2.82
N GLU A 85 14.38 1.55 2.95
CA GLU A 85 13.04 1.68 2.37
C GLU A 85 12.39 2.99 2.81
N LYS A 86 12.37 3.26 4.12
CA LYS A 86 11.80 4.51 4.66
C LYS A 86 12.51 5.76 4.14
N LYS A 87 13.82 5.71 3.91
CA LYS A 87 14.57 6.86 3.37
C LYS A 87 14.25 7.07 1.89
N MET A 88 14.18 6.00 1.10
CA MET A 88 13.99 6.06 -0.34
C MET A 88 12.53 6.25 -0.75
N MET A 89 11.59 5.70 0.01
CA MET A 89 10.16 5.66 -0.30
C MET A 89 9.31 6.49 0.67
N LEU A 90 9.92 7.04 1.72
CA LEU A 90 9.26 7.82 2.77
C LEU A 90 8.24 7.04 3.62
N ASP A 91 8.07 5.75 3.33
CA ASP A 91 7.18 4.81 3.97
C ASP A 91 7.80 3.40 3.97
N VAL A 92 7.26 2.49 4.77
CA VAL A 92 7.61 1.07 4.75
C VAL A 92 6.31 0.28 4.74
N GLU A 93 5.86 -0.14 3.55
CA GLU A 93 4.62 -0.88 3.40
C GLU A 93 4.69 -2.22 4.14
N GLY A 94 3.70 -2.49 5.00
CA GLY A 94 3.74 -3.65 5.87
C GLY A 94 4.82 -3.53 6.95
N GLY A 95 5.36 -2.35 7.25
CA GLY A 95 6.42 -2.15 8.25
C GLY A 95 5.97 -2.28 9.71
N THR A 96 4.67 -2.47 9.95
CA THR A 96 4.09 -2.74 11.27
C THR A 96 3.37 -4.08 11.28
N TRP A 97 3.24 -4.71 12.45
CA TRP A 97 2.52 -5.98 12.59
C TRP A 97 1.10 -5.93 11.99
N SER A 98 0.35 -4.87 12.29
CA SER A 98 -1.03 -4.74 11.81
C SER A 98 -1.11 -4.60 10.30
N GLU A 99 -0.20 -3.84 9.68
CA GLU A 99 -0.17 -3.65 8.22
C GLU A 99 0.33 -4.91 7.52
N CYS A 100 1.39 -5.55 8.02
CA CYS A 100 1.89 -6.81 7.50
C CYS A 100 0.81 -7.90 7.55
N MET A 101 0.11 -8.04 8.69
CA MET A 101 -1.00 -8.99 8.81
C MET A 101 -2.22 -8.60 7.96
N ALA A 102 -2.39 -7.33 7.59
CA ALA A 102 -3.44 -6.95 6.65
C ALA A 102 -3.09 -7.42 5.24
N ILE A 103 -1.86 -7.16 4.78
CA ILE A 103 -1.37 -7.57 3.45
C ILE A 103 -1.29 -9.10 3.36
N LEU A 104 -0.74 -9.79 4.36
CA LEU A 104 -0.65 -11.25 4.36
C LEU A 104 -2.00 -11.95 4.22
N ARG A 105 -3.05 -11.43 4.86
CA ARG A 105 -4.41 -11.98 4.71
C ARG A 105 -4.98 -11.73 3.32
N HIS A 106 -4.67 -10.58 2.72
CA HIS A 106 -5.02 -10.25 1.36
C HIS A 106 -4.32 -11.21 0.38
N GLU A 107 -2.99 -11.34 0.46
CA GLU A 107 -2.21 -12.25 -0.39
C GLU A 107 -2.60 -13.72 -0.19
N ALA A 108 -2.97 -14.12 1.03
CA ALA A 108 -3.54 -15.44 1.28
C ALA A 108 -4.87 -15.65 0.56
N GLY A 109 -5.66 -14.60 0.36
CA GLY A 109 -6.87 -14.63 -0.46
C GLY A 109 -6.55 -15.01 -1.90
N HIS A 110 -5.57 -14.36 -2.53
CA HIS A 110 -5.08 -14.74 -3.86
C HIS A 110 -4.52 -16.16 -3.90
N ALA A 111 -3.72 -16.55 -2.92
CA ALA A 111 -3.19 -17.90 -2.83
C ALA A 111 -4.31 -18.96 -2.75
N VAL A 112 -5.34 -18.72 -1.93
CA VAL A 112 -6.52 -19.60 -1.82
C VAL A 112 -7.34 -19.61 -3.10
N GLN A 113 -7.56 -18.44 -3.73
CA GLN A 113 -8.22 -18.31 -5.02
C GLN A 113 -7.59 -19.25 -6.04
N HIS A 114 -6.27 -19.13 -6.24
CA HIS A 114 -5.54 -19.90 -7.23
C HIS A 114 -5.39 -21.37 -6.85
N ALA A 115 -5.13 -21.68 -5.58
CA ALA A 115 -4.96 -23.05 -5.10
C ALA A 115 -6.20 -23.92 -5.36
N TYR A 116 -7.39 -23.36 -5.10
CA TYR A 116 -8.69 -24.03 -5.24
C TYR A 116 -9.42 -23.69 -6.54
N GLN A 117 -8.81 -22.89 -7.41
CA GLN A 117 -9.36 -22.44 -8.70
C GLN A 117 -10.76 -21.79 -8.57
N LEU A 118 -10.97 -21.03 -7.50
CA LEU A 118 -12.27 -20.47 -7.11
C LEU A 118 -12.82 -19.51 -8.17
N GLN A 119 -11.93 -18.78 -8.85
CA GLN A 119 -12.24 -17.83 -9.90
C GLN A 119 -12.91 -18.44 -11.14
N ARG A 120 -12.88 -19.78 -11.28
CA ARG A 120 -13.56 -20.50 -12.35
C ARG A 120 -15.05 -20.75 -12.07
N ARG A 121 -15.49 -20.59 -10.82
CA ARG A 121 -16.88 -20.87 -10.41
C ARG A 121 -17.82 -19.78 -10.92
N ARG A 122 -18.97 -20.18 -11.48
CA ARG A 122 -19.97 -19.24 -12.02
C ARG A 122 -20.45 -18.21 -10.98
N ARG A 123 -20.75 -18.64 -9.76
CA ARG A 123 -21.22 -17.73 -8.69
C ARG A 123 -20.13 -16.75 -8.24
N TRP A 124 -18.86 -17.17 -8.27
CA TRP A 124 -17.73 -16.28 -8.04
C TRP A 124 -17.70 -15.16 -9.10
N GLN A 125 -17.78 -15.54 -10.38
CA GLN A 125 -17.78 -14.58 -11.50
C GLN A 125 -18.98 -13.62 -11.48
N GLN A 126 -20.15 -14.09 -11.05
CA GLN A 126 -21.34 -13.25 -10.89
C GLN A 126 -21.19 -12.19 -9.79
N LEU A 127 -20.46 -12.50 -8.71
CA LEU A 127 -20.31 -11.61 -7.56
C LEU A 127 -19.12 -10.65 -7.69
N PHE A 128 -17.98 -11.14 -8.19
CA PHE A 128 -16.73 -10.37 -8.27
C PHE A 128 -16.43 -9.87 -9.69
N GLY A 129 -16.88 -10.59 -10.71
CA GLY A 129 -16.53 -10.38 -12.12
C GLY A 129 -15.53 -11.42 -12.62
N PRO A 130 -15.14 -11.38 -13.91
CA PRO A 130 -14.18 -12.33 -14.47
C PRO A 130 -12.73 -12.00 -14.08
N SER A 131 -12.00 -13.00 -13.58
CA SER A 131 -10.56 -12.89 -13.26
C SER A 131 -9.68 -12.67 -14.51
N SER A 132 -10.18 -13.02 -15.70
CA SER A 132 -9.51 -12.74 -16.98
C SER A 132 -9.56 -11.27 -17.41
N LYS A 133 -10.17 -10.39 -16.62
CA LYS A 133 -10.14 -8.95 -16.88
C LYS A 133 -8.69 -8.47 -16.86
N HIS A 134 -8.35 -7.53 -17.74
CA HIS A 134 -7.01 -6.97 -17.75
C HIS A 134 -6.77 -6.19 -16.45
N TYR A 135 -5.66 -6.51 -15.76
CA TYR A 135 -5.17 -5.74 -14.63
C TYR A 135 -4.79 -4.34 -15.12
N PRO A 136 -5.49 -3.29 -14.69
CA PRO A 136 -5.19 -1.98 -15.19
C PRO A 136 -3.92 -1.45 -14.52
N LEU A 137 -3.06 -0.72 -15.23
CA LEU A 137 -1.90 -0.07 -14.59
C LEU A 137 -2.33 0.96 -13.53
N TYR A 138 -3.57 1.42 -13.65
CA TYR A 138 -4.17 2.31 -12.69
C TYR A 138 -5.68 2.11 -12.59
N TYR A 139 -6.31 2.50 -11.49
CA TYR A 139 -7.77 2.44 -11.35
C TYR A 139 -8.37 3.70 -10.71
N ARG A 140 -9.69 3.85 -10.81
CA ARG A 140 -10.43 4.96 -10.20
C ARG A 140 -11.56 4.41 -9.35
N PRO A 141 -11.42 4.41 -8.01
CA PRO A 141 -12.48 3.91 -7.15
C PRO A 141 -13.62 4.93 -7.03
N ASN A 142 -14.78 4.43 -6.63
CA ASN A 142 -15.91 5.21 -6.15
C ASN A 142 -15.98 5.11 -4.62
N PRO A 143 -15.54 6.15 -3.88
CA PRO A 143 -15.54 6.16 -2.42
C PRO A 143 -16.91 5.94 -1.76
N ALA A 144 -18.00 6.32 -2.45
CA ALA A 144 -19.36 6.19 -1.93
C ALA A 144 -19.95 4.78 -2.16
N SER A 145 -19.24 3.90 -2.87
CA SER A 145 -19.73 2.56 -3.17
C SER A 145 -19.76 1.67 -1.92
N ARG A 146 -20.94 1.13 -1.62
CA ARG A 146 -21.14 0.09 -0.58
C ARG A 146 -21.07 -1.34 -1.11
N ARG A 147 -20.68 -1.52 -2.39
CA ARG A 147 -20.58 -2.82 -3.05
C ARG A 147 -19.30 -3.59 -2.72
N TYR A 148 -18.36 -2.95 -2.05
CA TYR A 148 -17.02 -3.48 -1.77
C TYR A 148 -16.73 -3.41 -0.28
N VAL A 149 -15.93 -4.34 0.20
CA VAL A 149 -15.38 -4.25 1.56
C VAL A 149 -14.27 -3.20 1.62
N GLN A 150 -13.90 -2.79 2.83
CA GLN A 150 -12.78 -1.91 3.12
C GLN A 150 -11.79 -2.63 4.04
N HIS A 151 -10.68 -3.09 3.46
CA HIS A 151 -9.58 -3.76 4.17
C HIS A 151 -8.26 -3.01 4.00
N LEU A 152 -7.67 -3.03 2.80
CA LEU A 152 -6.54 -2.18 2.44
C LEU A 152 -7.02 -0.77 2.09
N ARG A 153 -6.06 0.18 2.08
CA ARG A 153 -6.34 1.61 1.80
C ARG A 153 -6.76 1.80 0.33
N LEU A 154 -7.12 3.03 -0.03
CA LEU A 154 -7.40 3.43 -1.42
C LEU A 154 -8.55 2.68 -2.12
N TRP A 155 -9.46 2.07 -1.36
CA TRP A 155 -10.57 1.27 -1.90
C TRP A 155 -10.07 0.15 -2.83
N TYR A 156 -8.98 -0.51 -2.43
CA TYR A 156 -8.25 -1.48 -3.24
C TYR A 156 -9.15 -2.60 -3.81
N ALA A 157 -10.20 -3.00 -3.09
CA ALA A 157 -11.22 -3.95 -3.58
C ALA A 157 -11.90 -3.54 -4.91
N GLN A 158 -11.81 -2.27 -5.33
CA GLN A 158 -12.40 -1.78 -6.58
C GLN A 158 -11.45 -1.85 -7.79
N SER A 159 -10.19 -2.22 -7.57
CA SER A 159 -9.14 -2.16 -8.59
C SER A 159 -9.30 -3.28 -9.63
N HIS A 160 -9.65 -4.50 -9.19
CA HIS A 160 -9.83 -5.68 -10.06
C HIS A 160 -10.71 -6.74 -9.35
N PRO A 161 -11.45 -7.61 -10.08
CA PRO A 161 -12.25 -8.71 -9.48
C PRO A 161 -11.50 -9.59 -8.48
N ASP A 162 -10.25 -9.93 -8.79
CA ASP A 162 -9.41 -10.76 -7.90
C ASP A 162 -9.07 -10.01 -6.61
N GLU A 163 -8.86 -8.69 -6.69
CA GLU A 163 -8.59 -7.83 -5.54
C GLU A 163 -9.84 -7.66 -4.67
N ASP A 164 -11.03 -7.55 -5.28
CA ASP A 164 -12.31 -7.57 -4.57
C ASP A 164 -12.49 -8.87 -3.76
N PHE A 165 -12.13 -10.01 -4.36
CA PHE A 165 -12.13 -11.30 -3.66
C PHE A 165 -11.10 -11.36 -2.54
N ALA A 166 -9.84 -11.00 -2.80
CA ALA A 166 -8.76 -11.03 -1.82
C ALA A 166 -9.04 -10.12 -0.61
N GLU A 167 -9.56 -8.92 -0.84
CA GLU A 167 -10.01 -8.01 0.21
C GLU A 167 -11.18 -8.58 1.00
N THR A 168 -12.18 -9.17 0.32
CA THR A 168 -13.33 -9.81 0.97
C THR A 168 -12.90 -10.99 1.83
N PHE A 169 -11.99 -11.82 1.31
CA PHE A 169 -11.40 -12.93 2.03
C PHE A 169 -10.63 -12.46 3.26
N ALA A 170 -9.82 -11.41 3.15
CA ALA A 170 -9.05 -10.88 4.27
C ALA A 170 -9.94 -10.36 5.42
N VAL A 171 -11.05 -9.69 5.10
CA VAL A 171 -12.06 -9.26 6.08
C VAL A 171 -12.73 -10.46 6.77
N TRP A 172 -13.06 -11.50 5.99
CA TRP A 172 -13.68 -12.72 6.51
C TRP A 172 -12.73 -13.52 7.41
N LEU A 173 -11.47 -13.66 7.00
CA LEU A 173 -10.44 -14.43 7.70
C LEU A 173 -10.08 -13.80 9.04
N ARG A 174 -9.96 -12.46 9.08
CA ARG A 174 -9.53 -11.71 10.27
C ARG A 174 -10.36 -12.10 11.51
N PRO A 175 -9.73 -12.59 12.60
CA PRO A 175 -10.43 -12.93 13.82
C PRO A 175 -11.23 -11.75 14.38
N ARG A 176 -12.43 -12.04 14.91
CA ARG A 176 -13.32 -11.05 15.54
C ARG A 176 -13.63 -9.83 14.65
N SER A 177 -13.66 -10.00 13.33
CA SER A 177 -13.91 -8.89 12.41
C SER A 177 -15.35 -8.36 12.46
N ASN A 178 -16.29 -9.10 13.08
CA ASN A 178 -17.71 -8.76 13.19
C ASN A 178 -18.33 -8.30 11.86
N TRP A 179 -17.88 -8.92 10.76
CA TRP A 179 -18.17 -8.46 9.41
C TRP A 179 -19.67 -8.45 9.09
N ARG A 180 -20.46 -9.36 9.67
CA ARG A 180 -21.91 -9.41 9.54
C ARG A 180 -22.56 -8.11 10.00
N THR A 181 -22.18 -7.63 11.19
CA THR A 181 -22.69 -6.37 11.74
C THR A 181 -22.09 -5.17 11.01
N ARG A 182 -20.77 -5.19 10.73
CA ARG A 182 -20.07 -4.06 10.08
C ARG A 182 -20.62 -3.75 8.68
N TYR A 183 -21.00 -4.76 7.91
CA TYR A 183 -21.51 -4.61 6.55
C TYR A 183 -23.03 -4.82 6.45
N ALA A 184 -23.76 -4.77 7.57
CA ALA A 184 -25.22 -4.86 7.56
C ALA A 184 -25.84 -3.79 6.63
N GLY A 185 -26.72 -4.21 5.73
CA GLY A 185 -27.35 -3.34 4.74
C GLY A 185 -26.45 -2.91 3.57
N TRP A 186 -25.20 -3.37 3.50
CA TRP A 186 -24.31 -3.12 2.37
C TRP A 186 -24.40 -4.28 1.35
N PRO A 187 -24.43 -3.99 0.03
CA PRO A 187 -24.35 -5.05 -0.98
C PRO A 187 -23.10 -5.93 -0.88
N ALA A 188 -22.00 -5.41 -0.33
CA ALA A 188 -20.78 -6.17 -0.05
C ALA A 188 -21.02 -7.38 0.89
N LEU A 189 -22.05 -7.35 1.74
CA LEU A 189 -22.38 -8.44 2.66
C LEU A 189 -22.63 -9.76 1.91
N LYS A 190 -23.28 -9.69 0.74
CA LYS A 190 -23.55 -10.88 -0.09
C LYS A 190 -22.26 -11.59 -0.52
N LYS A 191 -21.17 -10.83 -0.74
CA LYS A 191 -19.86 -11.39 -1.08
C LYS A 191 -19.22 -12.06 0.12
N LEU A 192 -19.33 -11.44 1.31
CA LEU A 192 -18.83 -12.03 2.56
C LEU A 192 -19.56 -13.33 2.92
N GLU A 193 -20.89 -13.35 2.78
CA GLU A 193 -21.70 -14.56 2.96
C GLU A 193 -21.31 -15.65 1.96
N TYR A 194 -21.11 -15.28 0.69
CA TYR A 194 -20.63 -16.22 -0.31
C TYR A 194 -19.22 -16.76 0.00
N VAL A 195 -18.30 -15.92 0.47
CA VAL A 195 -16.96 -16.37 0.89
C VAL A 195 -17.08 -17.32 2.08
N ASP A 196 -17.93 -17.03 3.08
CA ASP A 196 -18.15 -17.91 4.24
C ASP A 196 -18.65 -19.30 3.82
N GLU A 197 -19.65 -19.35 2.94
CA GLU A 197 -20.18 -20.58 2.34
C GLU A 197 -19.09 -21.33 1.55
N LEU A 198 -18.40 -20.62 0.66
CA LEU A 198 -17.35 -21.18 -0.21
C LEU A 198 -16.19 -21.76 0.59
N MET A 199 -15.79 -21.11 1.68
CA MET A 199 -14.74 -21.59 2.57
C MET A 199 -15.19 -22.83 3.36
N GLY A 200 -16.46 -22.88 3.77
CA GLY A 200 -17.07 -24.08 4.35
C GLY A 200 -17.04 -25.28 3.40
N GLU A 201 -17.32 -25.07 2.11
CA GLU A 201 -17.28 -26.14 1.11
C GLU A 201 -15.88 -26.72 0.89
N ILE A 202 -14.82 -25.91 1.00
CA ILE A 202 -13.43 -26.35 0.78
C ILE A 202 -12.71 -26.75 2.06
N ALA A 203 -13.32 -26.52 3.23
CA ALA A 203 -12.76 -26.90 4.52
C ALA A 203 -12.40 -28.40 4.54
N GLY A 204 -11.19 -28.72 5.03
CA GLY A 204 -10.66 -30.10 5.06
C GLY A 204 -10.24 -30.67 3.70
N LYS A 205 -10.53 -30.01 2.57
CA LYS A 205 -10.15 -30.47 1.24
C LYS A 205 -8.74 -30.01 0.87
N ARG A 206 -7.98 -30.90 0.21
CA ARG A 206 -6.66 -30.54 -0.35
C ARG A 206 -6.86 -29.65 -1.59
N PRO A 207 -6.03 -28.61 -1.79
CA PRO A 207 -6.10 -27.82 -3.01
C PRO A 207 -5.64 -28.64 -4.22
N PRO A 208 -6.30 -28.52 -5.39
CA PRO A 208 -5.86 -29.16 -6.62
C PRO A 208 -4.53 -28.62 -7.16
N VAL A 209 -4.20 -27.36 -6.87
CA VAL A 209 -2.91 -26.76 -7.26
C VAL A 209 -1.99 -26.73 -6.04
N THR A 210 -0.84 -27.42 -6.12
CA THR A 210 0.11 -27.59 -5.01
C THR A 210 1.55 -27.21 -5.39
N THR A 211 1.75 -26.51 -6.51
CA THR A 211 3.09 -26.05 -6.92
C THR A 211 3.72 -25.17 -5.85
N ARG A 212 5.04 -25.27 -5.71
CA ARG A 212 5.85 -24.46 -4.78
C ARG A 212 6.83 -23.57 -5.52
N GLU A 213 6.54 -23.27 -6.79
CA GLU A 213 7.31 -22.31 -7.58
C GLU A 213 7.40 -20.96 -6.85
N ARG A 214 8.55 -20.30 -7.02
CA ARG A 214 8.81 -18.97 -6.47
C ARG A 214 9.10 -18.05 -7.64
N THR A 215 8.16 -17.18 -7.96
CA THR A 215 8.31 -16.15 -8.99
C THR A 215 9.16 -15.01 -8.44
N ASP A 216 10.13 -14.53 -9.24
CA ASP A 216 11.05 -13.44 -8.89
C ASP A 216 11.65 -13.53 -7.46
N PRO A 217 12.21 -14.69 -7.06
CA PRO A 217 12.77 -14.83 -5.73
C PRO A 217 14.04 -13.99 -5.62
N LEU A 218 14.30 -13.44 -4.43
CA LEU A 218 15.35 -12.45 -4.21
C LEU A 218 16.73 -12.87 -4.77
N HIS A 219 17.11 -14.14 -4.60
CA HIS A 219 18.39 -14.68 -5.07
C HIS A 219 18.56 -14.66 -6.61
N LYS A 220 17.48 -14.50 -7.38
CA LYS A 220 17.52 -14.33 -8.85
C LYS A 220 17.52 -12.87 -9.29
N LEU A 221 17.29 -11.92 -8.38
CA LEU A 221 17.25 -10.49 -8.71
C LEU A 221 18.66 -9.90 -8.75
N SER A 222 19.15 -9.60 -9.96
CA SER A 222 20.51 -9.11 -10.21
C SER A 222 20.65 -7.59 -10.09
N GLN A 223 19.55 -6.83 -10.19
CA GLN A 223 19.57 -5.37 -10.04
C GLN A 223 20.08 -4.96 -8.66
N THR A 224 20.71 -3.79 -8.61
CA THR A 224 21.15 -3.17 -7.36
C THR A 224 19.97 -2.60 -6.57
N LEU A 225 20.16 -2.37 -5.27
CA LEU A 225 19.16 -1.69 -4.44
C LEU A 225 18.90 -0.27 -4.99
N GLY A 226 19.94 0.43 -5.45
CA GLY A 226 19.84 1.74 -6.07
C GLY A 226 18.96 1.74 -7.31
N GLU A 227 19.20 0.82 -8.25
CA GLU A 227 18.39 0.65 -9.46
C GLU A 227 16.93 0.31 -9.13
N HIS A 228 16.72 -0.59 -8.16
CA HIS A 228 15.38 -0.92 -7.67
C HIS A 228 14.63 0.32 -7.18
N TYR A 229 15.26 1.14 -6.34
CA TYR A 229 14.63 2.35 -5.81
C TYR A 229 14.44 3.42 -6.88
N GLN A 230 15.38 3.60 -7.81
CA GLN A 230 15.21 4.53 -8.92
C GLN A 230 14.00 4.15 -9.77
N LYS A 231 13.84 2.85 -10.10
CA LYS A 231 12.67 2.35 -10.84
C LYS A 231 11.37 2.56 -10.05
N LYS A 232 11.37 2.23 -8.75
CA LYS A 232 10.20 2.39 -7.87
C LYS A 232 9.80 3.87 -7.73
N GLN A 233 10.76 4.77 -7.54
CA GLN A 233 10.52 6.21 -7.48
C GLN A 233 10.02 6.77 -8.81
N ALA A 234 10.57 6.32 -9.95
CA ALA A 234 10.12 6.73 -11.27
C ALA A 234 8.66 6.32 -11.53
N PHE A 235 8.24 5.17 -11.02
CA PHE A 235 6.83 4.73 -11.09
C PHE A 235 5.89 5.65 -10.31
N TYR A 236 6.30 6.06 -9.10
CA TYR A 236 5.53 7.01 -8.27
C TYR A 236 5.76 8.49 -8.62
N ALA A 237 6.58 8.78 -9.64
CA ALA A 237 6.92 10.13 -10.04
C ALA A 237 5.70 10.86 -10.61
N PHE A 238 4.97 11.55 -9.72
CA PHE A 238 3.84 12.36 -10.08
C PHE A 238 4.30 13.75 -10.53
N LYS A 239 3.86 14.18 -11.73
CA LYS A 239 3.96 15.59 -12.14
C LYS A 239 2.70 16.33 -11.70
N PRO A 240 2.80 17.22 -10.68
CA PRO A 240 1.65 17.98 -10.20
C PRO A 240 1.10 18.94 -11.26
N PRO A 241 -0.22 19.10 -11.34
CA PRO A 241 -0.81 20.15 -12.17
C PRO A 241 -0.52 21.53 -11.54
N LYS A 242 -0.16 22.51 -12.39
CA LYS A 242 0.18 23.91 -12.01
C LYS A 242 -1.01 24.74 -11.48
N THR A 243 -1.88 24.18 -10.65
CA THR A 243 -3.19 24.78 -10.31
C THR A 243 -3.34 25.21 -8.86
N TYR A 244 -2.27 25.24 -8.06
CA TYR A 244 -2.35 25.54 -6.62
C TYR A 244 -2.28 27.03 -6.27
N ASP A 245 -1.88 27.91 -7.18
CA ASP A 245 -1.62 29.33 -6.92
C ASP A 245 -2.79 30.05 -6.23
N ARG A 246 -4.02 29.83 -6.73
CA ARG A 246 -5.23 30.44 -6.16
C ARG A 246 -5.46 29.98 -4.72
N ASP A 247 -5.23 28.70 -4.44
CA ASP A 247 -5.46 28.14 -3.11
C ASP A 247 -4.33 28.54 -2.14
N LEU A 248 -3.09 28.55 -2.60
CA LEU A 248 -1.94 29.04 -1.82
C LEU A 248 -2.10 30.52 -1.47
N SER A 249 -2.60 31.34 -2.39
CA SER A 249 -2.85 32.77 -2.15
C SER A 249 -4.06 33.06 -1.25
N ARG A 250 -4.90 32.05 -0.96
CA ARG A 250 -5.95 32.17 0.06
C ARG A 250 -5.43 31.93 1.46
N LEU A 251 -4.40 31.09 1.59
CA LEU A 251 -3.82 30.69 2.85
C LEU A 251 -2.63 31.57 3.25
N PHE A 252 -1.79 31.89 2.29
CA PHE A 252 -0.62 32.74 2.40
C PHE A 252 -0.88 34.08 1.74
N SER A 253 -0.01 35.07 1.94
CA SER A 253 -0.23 36.43 1.44
C SER A 253 1.00 37.02 0.78
N ALA A 254 0.82 37.66 -0.38
CA ALA A 254 1.82 38.51 -1.04
C ALA A 254 1.70 40.00 -0.66
N ASP A 255 0.82 40.35 0.28
CA ASP A 255 0.59 41.74 0.67
C ASP A 255 1.89 42.36 1.24
N PRO A 256 2.32 43.54 0.75
CA PRO A 256 3.49 44.25 1.25
C PRO A 256 3.55 44.38 2.78
N ARG A 257 2.40 44.50 3.45
CA ARG A 257 2.32 44.60 4.92
C ARG A 257 2.86 43.37 5.65
N HIS A 258 2.92 42.22 4.96
CA HIS A 258 3.40 40.95 5.49
C HIS A 258 4.83 40.60 5.03
N ARG A 259 5.56 41.49 4.36
CA ARG A 259 6.93 41.23 3.87
C ARG A 259 7.92 40.76 4.94
N ARG A 260 7.75 41.21 6.19
CA ARG A 260 8.59 40.80 7.34
C ARG A 260 8.22 39.44 7.93
N GLN A 261 7.09 38.86 7.51
CA GLN A 261 6.68 37.53 7.96
C GLN A 261 7.50 36.45 7.26
N GLN A 262 7.51 35.25 7.86
CA GLN A 262 8.21 34.10 7.31
C GLN A 262 7.73 33.79 5.88
N PRO A 263 8.63 33.47 4.93
CA PRO A 263 8.23 32.97 3.62
C PRO A 263 7.39 31.69 3.74
N ALA A 264 6.28 31.61 3.00
CA ALA A 264 5.40 30.44 3.00
C ALA A 264 6.14 29.16 2.59
N SER A 265 7.10 29.28 1.68
CA SER A 265 7.96 28.16 1.27
C SER A 265 8.81 27.58 2.41
N VAL A 266 9.27 28.42 3.35
CA VAL A 266 10.02 28.00 4.54
C VAL A 266 9.07 27.37 5.56
N PHE A 267 7.88 27.98 5.74
CA PHE A 267 6.83 27.42 6.59
C PHE A 267 6.44 26.00 6.16
N ILE A 268 6.12 25.79 4.87
CA ILE A 268 5.73 24.47 4.36
C ILE A 268 6.87 23.46 4.56
N ARG A 269 8.13 23.84 4.28
CA ARG A 269 9.29 22.96 4.50
C ARG A 269 9.42 22.51 5.95
N ARG A 270 9.23 23.43 6.89
CA ARG A 270 9.33 23.14 8.32
C ARG A 270 8.32 22.10 8.78
N HIS A 271 7.08 22.18 8.27
CA HIS A 271 6.00 21.26 8.65
C HIS A 271 5.81 20.09 7.66
N ARG A 272 6.64 19.99 6.62
CA ARG A 272 6.49 19.06 5.49
C ARG A 272 6.26 17.62 5.94
N ALA A 273 7.14 17.09 6.78
CA ALA A 273 7.10 15.69 7.21
C ALA A 273 5.82 15.38 8.00
N GLN A 274 5.44 16.25 8.93
CA GLN A 274 4.24 16.10 9.75
C GLN A 274 2.97 16.12 8.87
N ILE A 275 2.86 17.12 8.00
CA ILE A 275 1.70 17.30 7.13
C ILE A 275 1.60 16.14 6.13
N ARG A 276 2.72 15.76 5.50
CA ARG A 276 2.78 14.61 4.58
C ARG A 276 2.33 13.31 5.25
N GLN A 277 2.86 12.99 6.43
CA GLN A 277 2.49 11.77 7.16
C GLN A 277 1.01 11.78 7.56
N LEU A 278 0.49 12.93 7.99
CA LEU A 278 -0.91 13.07 8.35
C LEU A 278 -1.82 12.90 7.14
N VAL A 279 -1.53 13.57 6.02
CA VAL A 279 -2.32 13.45 4.79
C VAL A 279 -2.24 12.02 4.24
N ALA A 280 -1.05 11.42 4.14
CA ALA A 280 -0.88 10.03 3.68
C ALA A 280 -1.71 9.02 4.48
N ARG A 281 -1.76 9.20 5.81
CA ARG A 281 -2.57 8.35 6.69
C ARG A 281 -4.06 8.40 6.35
N TRP A 282 -4.58 9.59 6.06
CA TRP A 282 -6.01 9.80 5.81
C TRP A 282 -6.43 9.56 4.36
N THR A 283 -5.58 9.89 3.39
CA THR A 283 -5.88 9.71 1.97
C THR A 283 -5.48 8.33 1.47
N GLY A 284 -4.55 7.65 2.16
CA GLY A 284 -3.93 6.41 1.70
C GLY A 284 -2.86 6.59 0.63
N GLU A 285 -2.57 7.83 0.22
CA GLU A 285 -1.66 8.10 -0.88
C GLU A 285 -0.19 7.87 -0.54
N ASN A 286 0.57 7.51 -1.58
CA ASN A 286 1.99 7.30 -1.46
C ASN A 286 2.68 8.59 -0.99
N GLN A 287 3.55 8.45 0.02
CA GLN A 287 4.22 9.59 0.61
C GLN A 287 5.13 10.32 -0.39
N LEU A 288 5.78 9.64 -1.36
CA LEU A 288 6.53 10.30 -2.44
C LEU A 288 5.65 11.16 -3.34
N THR A 289 4.45 10.68 -3.68
CA THR A 289 3.50 11.45 -4.49
C THR A 289 3.09 12.73 -3.78
N LEU A 290 2.80 12.66 -2.48
CA LEU A 290 2.52 13.84 -1.66
C LEU A 290 3.74 14.76 -1.52
N ASP A 291 4.94 14.19 -1.40
CA ASP A 291 6.19 14.94 -1.33
C ASP A 291 6.42 15.75 -2.61
N ALA A 292 6.19 15.16 -3.79
CA ALA A 292 6.26 15.84 -5.07
C ALA A 292 5.22 16.98 -5.21
N VAL A 293 4.01 16.80 -4.68
CA VAL A 293 3.01 17.87 -4.61
C VAL A 293 3.47 19.01 -3.69
N LEU A 294 4.05 18.67 -2.54
CA LEU A 294 4.59 19.66 -1.60
C LEU A 294 5.76 20.44 -2.23
N ASP A 295 6.61 19.82 -3.03
CA ASP A 295 7.69 20.51 -3.76
C ASP A 295 7.16 21.55 -4.74
N ASP A 296 6.15 21.19 -5.52
CA ASP A 296 5.50 22.13 -6.43
C ASP A 296 4.86 23.28 -5.66
N MET A 297 4.11 23.01 -4.59
CA MET A 297 3.53 24.06 -3.74
C MET A 297 4.60 24.99 -3.13
N ILE A 298 5.76 24.44 -2.71
CA ILE A 298 6.90 25.23 -2.21
C ILE A 298 7.49 26.10 -3.33
N SER A 299 7.64 25.55 -4.54
CA SER A 299 8.11 26.32 -5.71
C SER A 299 7.15 27.47 -6.02
N ARG A 300 5.85 27.19 -6.12
CA ARG A 300 4.81 28.19 -6.37
C ARG A 300 4.80 29.28 -5.30
N CYS A 301 4.95 28.92 -4.01
CA CYS A 301 5.05 29.91 -2.94
C CYS A 301 6.27 30.85 -3.08
N ARG A 302 7.39 30.36 -3.62
CA ARG A 302 8.57 31.20 -3.88
C ARG A 302 8.34 32.12 -5.07
N GLU A 303 7.82 31.57 -6.15
CA GLU A 303 7.56 32.33 -7.39
C GLU A 303 6.53 33.45 -7.17
N LEU A 304 5.55 33.23 -6.29
CA LEU A 304 4.52 34.20 -5.93
C LEU A 304 4.90 35.13 -4.75
N ASP A 305 6.12 35.00 -4.21
CA ASP A 305 6.62 35.69 -3.01
C ASP A 305 5.65 35.63 -1.80
N LEU A 306 5.01 34.49 -1.60
CA LEU A 306 3.99 34.31 -0.56
C LEU A 306 4.62 34.25 0.84
N ARG A 307 3.97 34.92 1.79
CA ARG A 307 4.31 34.98 3.21
C ARG A 307 3.29 34.22 4.04
N ALA A 308 3.70 33.75 5.22
CA ALA A 308 2.88 33.00 6.16
C ALA A 308 2.45 33.86 7.37
N PRO A 309 1.53 34.83 7.20
CA PRO A 309 1.09 35.68 8.30
C PRO A 309 0.15 34.93 9.25
N GLY A 310 0.29 35.18 10.55
CA GLY A 310 -0.64 34.72 11.57
C GLY A 310 -0.14 33.53 12.39
N SER A 311 -1.08 32.81 13.00
CA SER A 311 -0.77 31.69 13.88
C SER A 311 -0.26 30.48 13.12
N GLU A 312 0.94 30.00 13.48
CA GLU A 312 1.54 28.78 12.96
C GLU A 312 0.57 27.59 13.06
N ARG A 313 -0.07 27.41 14.23
CA ARG A 313 -1.01 26.30 14.46
C ARG A 313 -2.19 26.34 13.49
N LYS A 314 -2.74 27.53 13.23
CA LYS A 314 -3.86 27.71 12.29
C LYS A 314 -3.41 27.43 10.85
N LEU A 315 -2.27 27.97 10.44
CA LEU A 315 -1.75 27.75 9.10
C LEU A 315 -1.42 26.28 8.84
N VAL A 316 -0.90 25.54 9.83
CA VAL A 316 -0.64 24.09 9.70
C VAL A 316 -1.95 23.34 9.48
N LEU A 317 -2.98 23.66 10.26
CA LEU A 317 -4.30 23.04 10.12
C LEU A 317 -4.89 23.35 8.73
N ASP A 318 -4.96 24.63 8.36
CA ASP A 318 -5.57 25.07 7.11
C ASP A 318 -4.80 24.54 5.88
N PHE A 319 -3.47 24.50 5.94
CA PHE A 319 -2.65 23.88 4.88
C PHE A 319 -2.86 22.38 4.80
N THR A 320 -2.98 21.69 5.94
CA THR A 320 -3.28 20.25 5.97
C THR A 320 -4.63 19.98 5.33
N VAL A 321 -5.67 20.76 5.68
CA VAL A 321 -7.00 20.65 5.08
C VAL A 321 -6.94 20.91 3.58
N LEU A 322 -6.21 21.95 3.14
CA LEU A 322 -6.02 22.23 1.72
C LEU A 322 -5.36 21.05 1.00
N LEU A 323 -4.24 20.55 1.53
CA LEU A 323 -3.52 19.44 0.92
C LEU A 323 -4.39 18.19 0.87
N THR A 324 -5.07 17.83 1.95
CA THR A 324 -6.04 16.72 1.96
C THR A 324 -7.12 16.92 0.92
N ALA A 325 -7.76 18.09 0.88
CA ALA A 325 -8.83 18.39 -0.07
C ALA A 325 -8.34 18.33 -1.52
N LYS A 326 -7.13 18.81 -1.81
CA LYS A 326 -6.54 18.78 -3.15
C LYS A 326 -6.06 17.40 -3.55
N THR A 327 -5.49 16.63 -2.62
CA THR A 327 -5.18 15.22 -2.84
C THR A 327 -6.45 14.45 -3.15
N MET A 328 -7.49 14.56 -2.30
CA MET A 328 -8.77 13.91 -2.52
C MET A 328 -9.45 14.38 -3.82
N HIS A 329 -9.40 15.68 -4.14
CA HIS A 329 -9.95 16.19 -5.40
C HIS A 329 -9.13 15.75 -6.62
N ALA A 330 -7.80 15.63 -6.51
CA ALA A 330 -6.96 15.09 -7.58
C ALA A 330 -7.25 13.60 -7.83
N LEU A 331 -7.61 12.86 -6.79
CA LEU A 331 -7.97 11.44 -6.88
C LEU A 331 -9.44 11.24 -7.32
N PHE A 332 -10.35 12.11 -6.90
CA PHE A 332 -11.80 11.86 -6.99
C PHE A 332 -12.62 12.95 -7.72
N GLY A 333 -12.02 14.10 -8.08
CA GLY A 333 -12.70 15.26 -8.67
C GLY A 333 -13.21 15.04 -10.12
N PRO A 334 -14.26 15.78 -10.54
CA PRO A 334 -14.91 15.61 -11.84
C PRO A 334 -14.08 16.17 -13.02
N SER A 335 -13.23 17.18 -12.79
CA SER A 335 -12.35 17.77 -13.81
C SER A 335 -10.89 17.44 -13.54
N ARG A 336 -10.28 16.64 -14.44
CA ARG A 336 -8.91 16.06 -14.41
C ARG A 336 -8.79 14.69 -13.74
N ARG A 337 -9.36 13.71 -14.46
CA ARG A 337 -9.18 12.26 -14.33
C ARG A 337 -7.72 11.88 -14.09
N LYS A 338 -7.38 11.35 -12.91
CA LYS A 338 -6.16 10.56 -12.72
C LYS A 338 -6.48 9.31 -11.89
N TRP A 339 -5.49 8.46 -11.85
CA TRP A 339 -5.52 7.01 -11.98
C TRP A 339 -4.64 6.53 -10.80
N ILE A 340 -5.16 5.74 -9.85
CA ILE A 340 -4.40 5.18 -8.71
C ILE A 340 -3.54 4.06 -9.24
N ALA A 341 -2.22 4.13 -9.07
CA ALA A 341 -1.32 3.06 -9.51
C ALA A 341 -1.64 1.77 -8.74
N LEU A 342 -1.75 0.66 -9.48
CA LEU A 342 -1.89 -0.68 -8.91
C LEU A 342 -0.53 -1.25 -8.52
#